data_AF-A0A497FIT7-F1
#
_entry.id   AF-A0A497FIT7-F1
#
_cell.length_a   1.000
_cell.length_b   1.000
_cell.length_c   1.000
_cell.angle_alpha   90.00
_cell.angle_beta   90.00
_cell.angle_gamma   90.00
#
_symmetry.space_group_name_H-M   'P 1'
#
loop_
_entity.id
_entity.type
_entity.pdbx_description
1 polymer ?
#
loop_
_entity_poly.entity_id
_entity_poly.type
_entity_poly.pdbx_seq_one_letter_code
_entity_poly.pdbx_strand_id
1 'polypeptide(L)'
;MADLLVFVDESDGVYGLIAIGESLSGRLSSEISWVKYPRRLGRKKKRGYFRAFKRRFRKVRKLLAYARVFYEIERLEKFLAQIMPRIKTLYIDDRLYSRLRSRSFEFPQVEVVLESKAGKTRLILLTDSLANYARRKPRDVKELEK
;
A
#
# COMPACT_ATOMS: atom_id res chain seq x y z
N MET A 1 6.55 -7.12 20.62
CA MET A 1 5.65 -6.39 19.68
C MET A 1 5.91 -6.91 18.28
N ALA A 2 4.91 -6.99 17.40
CA ALA A 2 5.11 -7.53 16.06
C ALA A 2 5.61 -6.43 15.11
N ASP A 3 6.79 -6.65 14.54
CA ASP A 3 7.43 -5.78 13.55
C ASP A 3 6.64 -5.78 12.23
N LEU A 4 6.23 -4.57 11.81
CA LEU A 4 5.47 -4.36 10.59
C LEU A 4 6.37 -3.94 9.44
N LEU A 5 6.16 -4.57 8.30
CA LEU A 5 6.56 -4.05 6.99
C LEU A 5 5.37 -3.23 6.46
N VAL A 6 5.60 -1.93 6.26
CA VAL A 6 4.59 -1.00 5.76
C VAL A 6 4.91 -0.63 4.34
N PHE A 7 3.91 -0.63 3.47
CA PHE A 7 4.03 -0.25 2.07
C PHE A 7 3.05 0.88 1.79
N VAL A 8 3.54 1.94 1.18
CA VAL A 8 2.75 3.12 0.83
C VAL A 8 3.01 3.51 -0.61
N ASP A 9 1.94 3.73 -1.37
CA ASP A 9 2.02 4.19 -2.76
C ASP A 9 0.91 5.20 -3.09
N GLU A 10 1.15 6.03 -4.09
CA GLU A 10 0.26 7.09 -4.55
C GLU A 10 -0.26 6.84 -5.96
N SER A 11 -1.57 7.04 -6.15
CA SER A 11 -2.19 7.21 -7.46
C SER A 11 -3.02 8.48 -7.52
N ASP A 12 -2.48 9.52 -8.19
CA ASP A 12 -3.13 10.80 -8.47
C ASP A 12 -3.81 11.40 -7.22
N GLY A 13 -3.06 11.60 -6.14
CA GLY A 13 -3.55 12.16 -4.87
C GLY A 13 -4.30 11.18 -3.97
N VAL A 14 -4.43 9.91 -4.34
CA VAL A 14 -4.96 8.85 -3.48
C VAL A 14 -3.82 7.97 -2.99
N TYR A 15 -3.69 7.81 -1.68
CA TYR A 15 -2.60 7.05 -1.05
C TYR A 15 -3.13 5.71 -0.56
N GLY A 16 -2.55 4.63 -1.06
CA GLY A 16 -2.79 3.28 -0.54
C GLY A 16 -1.73 2.94 0.51
N LEU A 17 -2.16 2.34 1.61
CA LEU A 17 -1.26 1.80 2.63
C LEU A 17 -1.67 0.37 2.96
N ILE A 18 -0.69 -0.53 2.97
CA ILE A 18 -0.83 -1.84 3.60
C ILE A 18 0.28 -2.03 4.63
N ALA A 19 -0.04 -2.74 5.71
CA ALA A 19 0.96 -3.18 6.68
C ALA A 19 0.81 -4.68 6.89
N ILE A 20 1.93 -5.39 7.00
CA ILE A 20 1.98 -6.82 7.24
C ILE A 20 3.07 -7.16 8.26
N GLY A 21 2.83 -8.14 9.12
CA GLY A 21 3.89 -8.66 9.97
C GLY A 21 4.96 -9.36 9.13
N GLU A 22 6.24 -9.14 9.45
CA GLU A 22 7.37 -9.66 8.68
C GLU A 22 7.26 -11.17 8.37
N SER A 23 6.84 -11.97 9.35
CA SER A 23 6.66 -13.44 9.21
C SER A 23 5.58 -13.86 8.20
N LEU A 24 4.64 -12.98 7.87
CA LEU A 24 3.55 -13.27 6.93
C LEU A 24 3.85 -12.79 5.50
N SER A 25 4.93 -12.01 5.30
CA SER A 25 5.27 -11.39 4.01
C SER A 25 5.43 -12.41 2.88
N GLY A 26 6.14 -13.51 3.12
CA GLY A 26 6.34 -14.60 2.15
C GLY A 26 5.03 -15.29 1.75
N ARG A 27 4.18 -15.60 2.73
CA ARG A 27 2.84 -16.18 2.50
C ARG A 27 1.94 -15.23 1.72
N LEU A 28 1.91 -13.94 2.08
CA LEU A 28 1.10 -12.98 1.35
C LEU A 28 1.58 -12.87 -0.10
N SER A 29 2.90 -12.80 -0.33
CA SER A 29 3.51 -12.68 -1.66
C SER A 29 3.10 -13.83 -2.61
N SER A 30 2.90 -15.04 -2.09
CA SER A 30 2.39 -16.17 -2.88
C SER A 30 0.89 -16.07 -3.16
N GLU A 31 0.08 -15.68 -2.17
CA GLU A 31 -1.38 -15.50 -2.31
C GLU A 31 -1.76 -14.32 -3.23
N ILE A 32 -0.84 -13.40 -3.50
CA ILE A 32 -1.05 -12.23 -4.38
C ILE A 32 -0.36 -12.34 -5.75
N SER A 33 0.01 -13.55 -6.19
CA SER A 33 0.59 -13.80 -7.52
C SER A 33 -0.25 -13.26 -8.70
N TRP A 34 -1.54 -13.02 -8.47
CA TRP A 34 -2.48 -12.46 -9.44
C TRP A 34 -2.37 -10.94 -9.62
N VAL A 35 -1.67 -10.23 -8.73
CA VAL A 35 -1.50 -8.77 -8.78
C VAL A 35 -0.59 -8.40 -9.96
N LYS A 36 -0.99 -7.37 -10.70
CA LYS A 36 -0.28 -6.91 -11.90
C LYS A 36 -0.15 -5.40 -11.87
N TYR A 37 0.91 -4.87 -12.48
CA TYR A 37 1.07 -3.44 -12.76
C TYR A 37 -0.14 -2.91 -13.54
N PRO A 38 -1.03 -2.10 -12.93
CA PRO A 38 -2.20 -1.56 -13.61
C PRO A 38 -1.85 -0.66 -14.79
N ARG A 39 -0.66 -0.04 -14.77
CA ARG A 39 -0.11 0.78 -15.86
C ARG A 39 0.26 -0.05 -17.10
N ARG A 40 0.59 -1.34 -16.94
CA ARG A 40 0.91 -2.26 -18.06
C ARG A 40 -0.33 -2.94 -18.66
N LEU A 41 -1.52 -2.73 -18.08
CA LEU A 41 -2.76 -3.33 -18.57
C LEU A 41 -3.48 -2.39 -19.53
N GLY A 42 -3.80 -2.87 -20.74
CA GLY A 42 -4.70 -2.17 -21.66
C GLY A 42 -6.11 -1.97 -21.07
N ARG A 43 -6.85 -0.97 -21.56
CA ARG A 43 -8.13 -0.48 -20.98
C ARG A 43 -9.15 -1.59 -20.66
N LYS A 44 -9.34 -2.57 -21.56
CA LYS A 44 -10.25 -3.71 -21.35
C LYS A 44 -9.77 -4.62 -20.22
N LYS A 45 -8.49 -5.00 -20.23
CA LYS A 45 -7.86 -5.84 -19.18
C LYS A 45 -7.87 -5.14 -17.82
N LYS A 46 -7.61 -3.83 -17.80
CA LYS A 46 -7.62 -3.00 -16.58
C LYS A 46 -9.00 -2.97 -15.91
N ARG A 47 -10.09 -2.86 -16.69
CA ARG A 47 -11.47 -2.96 -16.18
C ARG A 47 -11.74 -4.32 -15.55
N GLY A 48 -11.38 -5.41 -16.23
CA GLY A 48 -11.52 -6.77 -15.71
C GLY A 48 -10.70 -7.00 -14.43
N TYR A 49 -9.48 -6.48 -14.40
CA TYR A 49 -8.59 -6.52 -13.24
C TYR A 49 -9.24 -5.88 -12.00
N PHE A 50 -9.68 -4.62 -12.09
CA PHE A 50 -10.29 -3.95 -10.94
C PHE A 50 -11.65 -4.52 -10.56
N ARG A 51 -12.41 -5.08 -11.52
CA ARG A 51 -13.63 -5.84 -11.19
C ARG A 51 -13.31 -7.05 -10.31
N ALA A 52 -12.21 -7.76 -10.59
CA ALA A 52 -11.78 -8.90 -9.79
C ALA A 52 -11.01 -8.51 -8.51
N PHE A 53 -10.39 -7.33 -8.48
CA PHE A 53 -9.53 -6.85 -7.39
C PHE A 53 -10.25 -6.89 -6.04
N LYS A 54 -11.43 -6.27 -5.91
CA LYS A 54 -12.22 -6.24 -4.65
C LYS A 54 -12.36 -7.64 -4.03
N ARG A 55 -12.82 -8.60 -4.84
CA ARG A 55 -13.03 -9.98 -4.40
C ARG A 55 -11.73 -10.67 -4.00
N ARG A 56 -10.65 -10.48 -4.76
CA ARG A 56 -9.34 -11.11 -4.48
C ARG A 56 -8.64 -10.48 -3.29
N PHE A 57 -8.69 -9.16 -3.16
CA PHE A 57 -8.14 -8.41 -2.04
C PHE A 57 -8.78 -8.85 -0.71
N ARG A 58 -10.11 -8.98 -0.67
CA ARG A 58 -10.82 -9.47 0.52
C ARG A 58 -10.30 -10.81 1.05
N LYS A 59 -9.87 -11.72 0.16
CA LYS A 59 -9.33 -13.04 0.56
C LYS A 59 -8.00 -12.92 1.31
N VAL A 60 -7.16 -11.97 0.90
CA VAL A 60 -5.83 -11.76 1.50
C VAL A 60 -5.82 -10.71 2.60
N ARG A 61 -6.87 -9.87 2.73
CA ARG A 61 -7.02 -8.84 3.76
C ARG A 61 -6.81 -9.38 5.18
N LYS A 62 -7.19 -10.63 5.44
CA LYS A 62 -6.99 -11.28 6.75
C LYS A 62 -5.52 -11.39 7.16
N LEU A 63 -4.59 -11.46 6.20
CA LEU A 63 -3.15 -11.54 6.42
C LEU A 63 -2.50 -10.18 6.68
N LEU A 64 -3.20 -9.08 6.36
CA LEU A 64 -2.71 -7.73 6.59
C LEU A 64 -2.97 -7.32 8.04
N ALA A 65 -2.04 -6.60 8.66
CA ALA A 65 -2.28 -5.89 9.89
C ALA A 65 -3.16 -4.66 9.63
N TYR A 66 -2.82 -3.89 8.58
CA TYR A 66 -3.57 -2.74 8.13
C TYR A 66 -3.77 -2.74 6.62
N ALA A 67 -4.93 -2.25 6.19
CA ALA A 67 -5.22 -1.81 4.83
C ALA A 67 -5.99 -0.49 4.92
N ARG A 68 -5.44 0.59 4.39
CA ARG A 68 -6.03 1.93 4.47
C ARG A 68 -5.89 2.65 3.15
N VAL A 69 -6.84 3.55 2.91
CA VAL A 69 -6.74 4.51 1.83
C VAL A 69 -6.93 5.92 2.37
N PHE A 70 -6.07 6.82 1.93
CA PHE A 70 -6.13 8.22 2.29
C PHE A 70 -6.32 9.07 1.03
N TYR A 71 -7.09 10.14 1.17
CA TYR A 71 -7.32 11.14 0.12
C TYR A 71 -6.62 12.48 0.43
N GLU A 72 -5.96 12.55 1.59
CA GLU A 72 -5.25 13.71 2.12
C GLU A 72 -3.93 13.19 2.68
N ILE A 73 -2.81 13.86 2.37
CA ILE A 73 -1.48 13.42 2.83
C ILE A 73 -1.35 13.59 4.36
N GLU A 74 -2.01 14.59 4.92
CA GLU A 74 -2.10 14.86 6.36
C GLU A 74 -2.67 13.67 7.14
N ARG A 75 -3.65 12.97 6.54
CA ARG A 75 -4.26 11.80 7.18
C ARG A 75 -3.35 10.59 7.11
N LEU A 76 -2.62 10.43 6.02
CA LEU A 76 -1.57 9.43 5.90
C LEU A 76 -0.47 9.67 6.95
N GLU A 77 0.01 10.92 7.08
CA GLU A 77 1.01 11.33 8.09
C GLU A 77 0.56 10.97 9.51
N LYS A 78 -0.66 11.39 9.89
CA LYS A 78 -1.23 11.09 11.21
C LYS A 78 -1.30 9.58 11.46
N PHE A 79 -1.71 8.80 10.46
CA PHE A 79 -1.79 7.35 10.60
C PHE A 79 -0.40 6.70 10.70
N LEU A 80 0.56 7.12 9.87
CA LEU A 80 1.93 6.63 9.94
C LEU A 80 2.56 6.94 11.30
N ALA A 81 2.38 8.16 11.82
CA ALA A 81 2.83 8.53 13.16
C ALA A 81 2.21 7.64 14.25
N GLN A 82 0.90 7.35 14.14
CA GLN A 82 0.19 6.48 15.08
C GLN A 82 0.76 5.05 15.11
N ILE A 83 1.14 4.49 13.96
CA ILE A 83 1.66 3.13 13.88
C ILE A 83 3.20 3.05 13.92
N MET A 84 3.89 4.20 13.91
CA MET A 84 5.35 4.32 13.85
C MET A 84 6.09 3.40 14.82
N PRO A 85 5.70 3.28 16.12
CA PRO A 85 6.40 2.42 17.08
C PRO A 85 6.39 0.92 16.73
N ARG A 86 5.62 0.53 15.72
CA ARG A 86 5.48 -0.87 15.25
C ARG A 86 6.07 -1.07 13.85
N ILE A 87 6.51 -0.01 13.18
CA ILE A 87 7.08 -0.09 11.84
C ILE A 87 8.55 -0.46 11.99
N LYS A 88 8.95 -1.60 11.40
CA LYS A 88 10.35 -1.95 11.23
C LYS A 88 10.90 -1.35 9.95
N THR A 89 10.19 -1.58 8.85
CA THR A 89 10.59 -1.14 7.52
C THR A 89 9.41 -0.47 6.81
N LEU A 90 9.65 0.70 6.24
CA LEU A 90 8.71 1.45 5.41
C LEU A 90 9.17 1.45 3.95
N TYR A 91 8.38 0.80 3.10
CA TYR A 91 8.52 0.84 1.65
C TYR A 91 7.64 1.96 1.09
N ILE A 92 8.25 2.88 0.35
CA ILE A 92 7.56 4.09 -0.12
C ILE A 92 8.07 4.55 -1.49
N ASP A 93 7.18 5.06 -2.34
CA ASP A 93 7.56 5.70 -3.60
C ASP A 93 8.44 6.94 -3.34
N ASP A 94 9.47 7.14 -4.18
CA ASP A 94 10.46 8.21 -4.04
C ASP A 94 9.83 9.62 -4.04
N ARG A 95 8.76 9.85 -4.82
CA ARG A 95 8.07 11.15 -4.87
C ARG A 95 7.26 11.37 -3.61
N LEU A 96 6.55 10.35 -3.14
CA LEU A 96 5.78 10.45 -1.90
C LEU A 96 6.70 10.68 -0.70
N TYR A 97 7.83 9.97 -0.63
CA TYR A 97 8.86 10.18 0.39
C TYR A 97 9.34 11.63 0.40
N SER A 98 9.69 12.17 -0.77
CA SER A 98 10.15 13.55 -0.90
C SER A 98 9.11 14.57 -0.41
N ARG A 99 7.83 14.32 -0.72
CA ARG A 99 6.71 15.17 -0.25
C ARG A 99 6.49 15.11 1.26
N LEU A 100 6.65 13.94 1.87
CA LEU A 100 6.56 13.81 3.33
C LEU A 100 7.72 14.53 4.01
N ARG A 101 8.95 14.41 3.46
CA ARG A 101 10.12 15.12 3.97
C ARG A 101 10.00 16.63 3.83
N SER A 102 9.48 17.15 2.72
CA SER A 102 9.25 18.59 2.54
C SER A 102 8.22 19.16 3.52
N ARG A 103 7.42 18.30 4.15
CA ARG A 103 6.44 18.63 5.18
C ARG A 103 6.97 18.38 6.60
N SER A 104 8.29 18.17 6.72
CA SER A 104 8.98 17.89 8.00
C SER A 104 8.52 16.61 8.69
N PHE A 105 7.96 15.65 7.96
CA PHE A 105 7.63 14.34 8.52
C PHE A 105 8.90 13.48 8.64
N GLU A 106 9.13 12.95 9.84
CA GLU A 106 10.30 12.14 10.16
C GLU A 106 9.93 10.68 10.39
N PHE A 107 10.91 9.79 10.16
CA PHE A 107 10.79 8.35 10.32
C PHE A 107 11.83 7.84 11.33
N PRO A 108 11.73 8.25 12.60
CA PRO A 108 12.73 7.89 13.61
C PRO A 108 12.74 6.37 13.81
N GLN A 109 13.93 5.77 13.80
CA GLN A 109 14.14 4.34 14.07
C GLN A 109 13.42 3.39 13.08
N VAL A 110 12.97 3.91 11.92
CA VAL A 110 12.37 3.11 10.85
C VAL A 110 13.35 3.01 9.69
N GLU A 111 13.56 1.79 9.19
CA GLU A 111 14.28 1.60 7.94
C GLU A 111 13.37 2.03 6.77
N VAL A 112 13.74 3.13 6.09
CA VAL A 112 13.00 3.58 4.90
C VAL A 112 13.66 3.02 3.64
N VAL A 113 12.89 2.25 2.88
CA VAL A 113 13.31 1.66 1.60
C VAL A 113 12.49 2.28 0.48
N LEU A 114 13.16 3.04 -0.39
CA LEU A 114 12.51 3.64 -1.56
C LEU A 114 12.17 2.56 -2.60
N GLU A 115 11.08 2.73 -3.35
CA GLU A 115 10.69 1.80 -4.42
C GLU A 115 11.83 1.58 -5.43
N SER A 116 12.58 2.64 -5.74
CA SER A 116 13.76 2.58 -6.61
C SER A 116 14.83 1.59 -6.14
N LYS A 117 14.95 1.35 -4.83
CA LYS A 117 15.93 0.45 -4.19
C LYS A 117 15.34 -0.92 -3.82
N ALA A 118 14.07 -0.97 -3.40
CA ALA A 118 13.39 -2.18 -2.97
C ALA A 118 13.21 -3.21 -4.10
N GLY A 119 13.26 -2.74 -5.34
CA GLY A 119 12.84 -3.52 -6.49
C GLY A 119 11.33 -3.74 -6.52
N LYS A 120 10.88 -4.39 -7.59
CA LYS A 120 9.47 -4.52 -7.96
C LYS A 120 8.75 -5.61 -7.19
N THR A 121 8.53 -5.42 -5.89
CA THR A 121 7.83 -6.41 -5.04
C THR A 121 6.33 -6.47 -5.36
N ARG A 122 5.71 -7.64 -5.20
CA ARG A 122 4.25 -7.79 -5.36
C ARG A 122 3.45 -7.01 -4.30
N LEU A 123 4.07 -6.70 -3.16
CA LEU A 123 3.44 -5.94 -2.08
C LEU A 123 3.31 -4.45 -2.45
N ILE A 124 4.36 -3.87 -3.05
CA ILE A 124 4.28 -2.53 -3.65
C ILE A 124 3.16 -2.49 -4.69
N LEU A 125 3.09 -3.50 -5.57
CA LEU A 125 2.03 -3.59 -6.57
C LEU A 125 0.62 -3.72 -6.02
N LEU A 126 0.47 -4.43 -4.90
CA LEU A 126 -0.82 -4.58 -4.23
C LEU A 126 -1.27 -3.22 -3.67
N THR A 127 -0.31 -2.45 -3.14
CA THR A 127 -0.49 -1.09 -2.61
C THR A 127 -0.87 -0.11 -3.73
N ASP A 128 -0.12 -0.11 -4.85
CA ASP A 128 -0.46 0.66 -6.07
C ASP A 128 -1.88 0.32 -6.54
N SER A 129 -2.20 -0.98 -6.59
CA SER A 129 -3.52 -1.44 -7.02
C SER A 129 -4.63 -1.02 -6.07
N LEU A 130 -4.37 -0.95 -4.76
CA LEU A 130 -5.32 -0.46 -3.77
C LEU A 130 -5.60 1.03 -3.98
N ALA A 131 -4.56 1.86 -4.10
CA ALA A 131 -4.69 3.29 -4.40
C ALA A 131 -5.47 3.51 -5.72
N ASN A 132 -5.07 2.79 -6.76
CA ASN A 132 -5.71 2.84 -8.07
C ASN A 132 -7.17 2.35 -8.05
N TYR A 133 -7.49 1.35 -7.23
CA TYR A 133 -8.86 0.86 -7.08
C TYR A 133 -9.72 1.94 -6.40
N ALA A 134 -9.23 2.49 -5.29
CA ALA A 134 -9.95 3.48 -4.52
C ALA A 134 -10.19 4.79 -5.29
N ARG A 135 -9.23 5.22 -6.10
CA ARG A 135 -9.42 6.34 -7.03
C ARG A 135 -10.55 6.10 -8.02
N ARG A 136 -10.70 4.87 -8.52
CA ARG A 136 -11.74 4.50 -9.50
C ARG A 136 -13.10 4.22 -8.87
N LYS A 137 -13.11 3.76 -7.61
CA LYS A 137 -14.29 3.29 -6.90
C LYS A 137 -14.26 3.73 -5.44
N PRO A 138 -14.32 5.05 -5.17
CA PRO A 138 -14.18 5.57 -3.80
C PRO A 138 -15.27 5.07 -2.85
N ARG A 139 -16.48 4.81 -3.36
CA ARG A 139 -17.60 4.28 -2.56
C ARG A 139 -17.38 2.84 -2.08
N ASP A 140 -16.56 2.05 -2.78
CA ASP A 140 -16.33 0.64 -2.48
C ASP A 140 -15.12 0.42 -1.54
N VAL A 141 -14.34 1.47 -1.25
CA VAL A 141 -13.04 1.33 -0.59
C VAL A 141 -13.16 0.98 0.89
N LYS A 142 -14.18 1.49 1.58
CA LYS A 142 -14.40 1.25 3.03
C LYS A 142 -14.44 -0.23 3.37
N GLU A 143 -14.91 -1.05 2.44
CA GLU A 143 -15.00 -2.51 2.61
C GLU A 143 -13.65 -3.23 2.46
N LEU A 144 -12.63 -2.56 1.91
CA LEU A 144 -11.27 -3.06 1.76
C LEU A 144 -10.39 -2.67 2.93
N GLU A 145 -10.78 -1.66 3.70
CA GLU A 145 -10.02 -1.19 4.85
C GLU A 145 -10.05 -2.21 6.00
N LYS A 146 -8.95 -2.33 6.74
CA LYS A 146 -8.75 -3.12 7.97
C LYS A 146 -7.79 -2.39 8.87
#